data_AF-A0A183ATR7-F1
#
_entry.id   AF-A0A183ATR7-F1
#
_cell.length_a   1.000
_cell.length_b   1.000
_cell.length_c   1.000
_cell.angle_alpha   90.00
_cell.angle_beta   90.00
_cell.angle_gamma   90.00
#
_symmetry.space_group_name_H-M   'P 1'
#
loop_
_entity.id
_entity.type
_entity.pdbx_description
1 polymer ?
#
loop_
_entity_poly.entity_id
_entity_poly.type
_entity_poly.pdbx_seq_one_letter_code
_entity_poly.pdbx_strand_id
1 'polypeptide(L)'
;LHVENLNKLRIKHGLRPIPVPSASGAAASSSVPDRAKERREKYGIPSPPRSKYVDELQAVQRSNVGSRLMEKMGWQAGQGLGRANQGRTQLVEAEFREQGVGLGIKTSKRGPPSDNYKDHVKRAMFARFHELE
;
A
#
# COMPACT_ATOMS: atom_id res chain seq x y z
N LEU A 1 -0.49 30.28 -15.04
CA LEU A 1 -0.59 30.50 -13.57
C LEU A 1 0.62 29.97 -12.78
N HIS A 2 0.85 28.66 -12.63
CA HIS A 2 1.97 28.14 -11.78
C HIS A 2 3.37 28.53 -12.28
N VAL A 3 3.66 28.35 -13.57
CA VAL A 3 5.00 28.62 -14.14
C VAL A 3 5.33 30.11 -14.18
N GLU A 4 4.35 30.97 -14.43
CA GLU A 4 4.53 32.43 -14.45
C GLU A 4 4.84 32.97 -13.05
N ASN A 5 4.13 32.48 -12.02
CA ASN A 5 4.40 32.87 -10.63
C ASN A 5 5.79 32.42 -10.18
N LEU A 6 6.24 31.24 -10.62
CA LEU A 6 7.59 30.74 -10.35
C LEU A 6 8.67 31.57 -11.06
N ASN A 7 8.43 31.98 -12.30
CA ASN A 7 9.37 32.83 -13.04
C ASN A 7 9.48 34.23 -12.43
N LYS A 8 8.38 34.81 -11.91
CA LYS A 8 8.42 36.07 -11.14
C LYS A 8 9.31 35.96 -9.91
N LEU A 9 9.21 34.86 -9.15
CA LEU A 9 10.04 34.62 -7.98
C LEU A 9 11.52 34.46 -8.35
N ARG A 10 11.83 33.72 -9.42
CA ARG A 10 13.21 33.54 -9.90
C ARG A 10 13.88 34.86 -10.29
N ILE A 11 13.16 35.72 -11.03
CA ILE A 11 13.67 37.05 -11.40
C ILE A 11 13.93 37.91 -10.16
N LYS A 12 13.02 37.89 -9.17
CA LYS A 12 13.20 38.60 -7.90
C LYS A 12 14.48 38.18 -7.15
N HIS A 13 14.90 36.93 -7.32
CA HIS A 13 16.13 36.38 -6.73
C HIS A 13 17.32 36.34 -7.70
N GLY A 14 17.26 37.08 -8.82
CA GLY A 14 18.36 37.19 -9.79
C GLY A 14 18.63 35.92 -10.61
N LEU A 15 17.73 34.95 -10.55
CA LEU A 15 17.81 33.70 -11.31
C LEU A 15 17.11 33.85 -12.66
N ARG A 16 17.71 33.27 -13.70
CA ARG A 16 17.11 33.27 -15.04
C ARG A 16 15.76 32.53 -15.01
N PRO A 17 14.70 33.05 -15.66
CA PRO A 17 13.41 32.38 -15.76
C PRO A 17 13.54 31.05 -16.52
N ILE A 18 12.67 30.09 -16.20
CA ILE A 18 12.58 28.83 -16.94
C ILE A 18 11.98 29.15 -18.32
N PRO A 19 12.61 28.72 -19.42
CA PRO A 19 12.02 28.79 -20.73
C PRO A 19 10.71 28.01 -20.74
N VAL A 20 9.59 28.72 -20.92
CA VAL A 20 8.34 28.05 -21.31
C VAL A 20 8.49 27.61 -22.76
N PRO A 21 8.13 26.38 -23.12
CA PRO A 21 8.07 26.00 -24.53
C PRO A 21 6.95 26.80 -25.19
N SER A 22 7.31 27.96 -25.76
CA SER A 22 6.52 28.57 -26.82
C SER A 22 6.56 27.62 -28.01
N ALA A 23 5.43 27.39 -28.68
CA ALA A 23 5.25 26.40 -29.75
C ALA A 23 6.03 26.71 -31.05
N SER A 24 7.22 27.30 -30.96
CA SER A 24 8.11 27.63 -32.07
C SER A 24 9.56 27.53 -31.59
N GLY A 25 10.14 26.32 -31.64
CA GLY A 25 11.56 26.14 -31.33
C GLY A 25 11.91 24.72 -30.89
N ALA A 26 11.89 23.78 -31.84
CA ALA A 26 12.35 22.42 -31.63
C ALA A 26 13.89 22.39 -31.49
N ALA A 27 14.37 22.22 -30.26
CA ALA A 27 15.74 21.82 -29.97
C ALA A 27 15.72 20.49 -29.21
N ALA A 28 16.17 19.45 -29.92
CA ALA A 28 16.66 18.15 -29.46
C ALA A 28 16.27 17.69 -28.03
N SER A 29 15.21 16.89 -27.94
CA SER A 29 15.28 15.67 -27.14
C SER A 29 14.71 14.56 -28.01
N SER A 30 15.46 13.49 -28.17
CA SER A 30 14.97 12.27 -28.82
C SER A 30 13.62 11.94 -28.20
N SER A 31 12.55 11.97 -29.01
CA SER A 31 11.26 11.40 -28.64
C SER A 31 11.52 9.91 -28.39
N VAL A 32 11.85 9.56 -27.14
CA VAL A 32 11.98 8.18 -26.72
C VAL A 32 10.59 7.58 -26.91
N PRO A 33 10.39 6.68 -27.88
CA PRO A 33 9.10 6.03 -28.01
C PRO A 33 8.82 5.35 -26.68
N ASP A 34 7.66 5.65 -26.08
CA ASP A 34 7.25 5.06 -24.82
C ASP A 34 6.95 3.58 -25.05
N ARG A 35 8.02 2.78 -25.00
CA ARG A 35 7.99 1.34 -25.20
C ARG A 35 7.14 0.65 -24.12
N ALA A 36 6.91 1.31 -22.98
CA ALA A 36 5.98 0.82 -21.96
C ALA A 36 4.52 1.03 -22.38
N LYS A 37 4.20 2.15 -23.03
CA LYS A 37 2.89 2.40 -23.65
C LYS A 37 2.60 1.45 -24.80
N GLU A 38 3.53 1.24 -25.73
CA GLU A 38 3.37 0.26 -26.83
C GLU A 38 3.13 -1.16 -26.30
N ARG A 39 3.84 -1.57 -25.25
CA ARG A 39 3.63 -2.87 -24.62
C ARG A 39 2.26 -2.97 -23.94
N ARG A 40 1.76 -1.90 -23.31
CA ARG A 40 0.41 -1.86 -22.74
C ARG A 40 -0.68 -1.94 -23.80
N GLU A 41 -0.49 -1.30 -24.96
CA GLU A 41 -1.43 -1.36 -26.08
C GLU A 41 -1.42 -2.74 -26.75
N LYS A 42 -0.24 -3.34 -26.94
CA LYS A 42 -0.10 -4.66 -27.59
C LYS A 42 -0.48 -5.84 -26.69
N TYR A 43 -0.16 -5.78 -25.39
CA TYR A 43 -0.27 -6.92 -24.48
C TYR A 43 -1.19 -6.66 -23.27
N GLY A 44 -1.80 -5.48 -23.17
CA GLY A 44 -2.64 -5.09 -22.04
C GLY A 44 -1.83 -4.77 -20.77
N ILE A 45 -2.55 -4.34 -19.72
CA ILE A 45 -1.99 -4.26 -18.36
C ILE A 45 -2.16 -5.67 -17.74
N PRO A 46 -1.08 -6.35 -17.32
CA PRO A 46 -1.21 -7.64 -16.67
C PRO A 46 -2.07 -7.47 -15.42
N SER A 47 -3.01 -8.39 -15.20
CA SER A 47 -3.82 -8.40 -14.00
C SER A 47 -2.89 -8.34 -12.78
N PRO A 48 -3.10 -7.41 -11.83
CA PRO A 48 -2.26 -7.31 -10.66
C PRO A 48 -2.22 -8.68 -9.96
N PRO A 49 -1.04 -9.11 -9.47
CA PRO A 49 -0.91 -10.41 -8.85
C PRO A 49 -1.93 -10.52 -7.72
N ARG A 50 -2.78 -11.56 -7.80
CA ARG A 50 -3.78 -11.82 -6.77
C ARG A 50 -3.05 -11.95 -5.43
N SER A 51 -3.31 -11.03 -4.51
CA SER A 51 -2.77 -11.08 -3.16
C SER A 51 -3.22 -12.39 -2.52
N LYS A 52 -2.28 -13.31 -2.29
CA LYS A 52 -2.53 -14.57 -1.58
C LYS A 52 -2.72 -14.36 -0.07
N TYR A 53 -2.61 -13.12 0.41
CA TYR A 53 -2.49 -12.81 1.84
C TYR A 53 -3.80 -12.68 2.60
N VAL A 54 -4.96 -12.74 1.94
CA VAL A 54 -6.23 -12.32 2.58
C VAL A 54 -7.19 -13.45 2.95
N ASP A 55 -7.01 -14.67 2.46
CA ASP A 55 -7.97 -15.77 2.73
C ASP A 55 -7.42 -16.90 3.62
N GLU A 56 -6.12 -16.96 3.87
CA GLU A 56 -5.53 -18.11 4.56
C GLU A 56 -5.77 -18.11 6.08
N LEU A 57 -6.20 -16.99 6.68
CA LEU A 57 -6.43 -16.91 8.13
C LEU A 57 -7.63 -17.74 8.61
N GLN A 58 -8.62 -18.00 7.75
CA GLN A 58 -9.81 -18.76 8.13
C GLN A 58 -9.64 -20.28 7.93
N ALA A 59 -8.75 -20.71 7.02
CA ALA A 59 -8.53 -22.13 6.70
C ALA A 59 -7.41 -22.80 7.53
N VAL A 60 -6.62 -22.03 8.28
CA VAL A 60 -5.58 -22.57 9.19
C VAL A 60 -6.18 -23.39 10.34
N GLN A 61 -7.49 -23.30 10.57
CA GLN A 61 -8.09 -23.75 11.81
C GLN A 61 -7.91 -25.24 12.13
N ARG A 62 -7.89 -26.21 11.19
CA ARG A 62 -7.84 -27.65 11.60
C ARG A 62 -7.15 -28.67 10.69
N SER A 63 -6.74 -28.37 9.45
CA SER A 63 -6.27 -29.43 8.54
C SER A 63 -5.27 -29.01 7.46
N ASN A 64 -4.34 -28.11 7.77
CA ASN A 64 -3.26 -27.78 6.83
C ASN A 64 -2.08 -28.77 6.98
N VAL A 65 -1.24 -28.89 5.96
CA VAL A 65 -0.10 -29.84 5.95
C VAL A 65 0.86 -29.60 7.12
N GLY A 66 1.06 -28.33 7.51
CA GLY A 66 1.91 -27.96 8.64
C GLY A 66 1.39 -28.47 9.98
N SER A 67 0.10 -28.29 10.26
CA SER A 67 -0.56 -28.76 11.48
C SER A 67 -0.44 -30.28 11.62
N ARG A 68 -0.66 -31.03 10.53
CA ARG A 68 -0.50 -32.49 10.53
C ARG A 68 0.94 -32.93 10.75
N LEU A 69 1.93 -32.19 10.24
CA LEU A 69 3.33 -32.48 10.49
C LEU A 69 3.70 -32.22 11.96
N MET A 70 3.22 -31.12 12.54
CA MET A 70 3.45 -30.80 13.95
C MET A 70 2.83 -31.85 14.88
N GLU A 71 1.60 -32.29 14.59
CA GLU A 71 0.93 -33.38 15.33
C GLU A 71 1.73 -34.69 15.29
N LYS A 72 2.30 -35.04 14.13
CA LYS A 72 3.18 -36.22 14.01
C LYS A 72 4.45 -36.12 14.85
N MET A 73 4.90 -34.90 15.17
CA MET A 73 6.04 -34.65 16.05
C MET A 73 5.63 -34.52 17.53
N GLY A 74 4.36 -34.79 17.87
CA GLY A 74 3.85 -34.79 19.24
C GLY A 74 3.32 -33.44 19.72
N TRP A 75 3.25 -32.42 18.86
CA TRP A 75 2.61 -31.15 19.21
C TRP A 75 1.09 -31.28 19.17
N GLN A 76 0.39 -30.72 20.15
CA GLN A 76 -1.08 -30.74 20.21
C GLN A 76 -1.67 -29.36 19.98
N ALA A 77 -2.84 -29.31 19.33
CA ALA A 77 -3.55 -28.06 19.09
C ALA A 77 -3.80 -27.30 20.40
N GLY A 78 -3.42 -26.01 20.41
CA GLY A 78 -3.52 -25.14 21.58
C GLY A 78 -2.32 -25.18 22.53
N GLN A 79 -1.34 -26.06 22.31
CA GLN A 79 -0.10 -26.13 23.09
C GLN A 79 0.95 -25.15 22.56
N GLY A 80 1.69 -24.49 23.45
CA GLY A 80 2.85 -23.70 23.08
C GLY A 80 4.00 -24.58 22.57
N LEU A 81 4.89 -24.02 21.74
CA LEU A 81 6.08 -24.75 21.27
C LEU A 81 7.22 -24.70 22.30
N GLY A 82 8.17 -25.63 22.20
CA GLY A 82 9.36 -25.73 23.06
C GLY A 82 9.25 -26.83 24.12
N ARG A 83 10.36 -27.15 24.77
CA ARG A 83 10.49 -28.29 25.71
C ARG A 83 9.44 -28.28 26.84
N ALA A 84 9.09 -27.09 27.32
CA ALA A 84 8.13 -26.90 28.40
C ALA A 84 6.82 -26.26 27.91
N ASN A 85 6.56 -26.27 26.60
CA ASN A 85 5.40 -25.62 25.97
C ASN A 85 5.28 -24.12 26.27
N GLN A 86 6.42 -23.46 26.48
CA GLN A 86 6.50 -22.06 26.88
C GLN A 86 6.27 -21.07 25.72
N GLY A 87 6.25 -21.57 24.48
CA GLY A 87 6.01 -20.76 23.29
C GLY A 87 4.61 -20.17 23.27
N ARG A 88 4.47 -19.02 22.61
CA ARG A 88 3.19 -18.34 22.47
C ARG A 88 2.21 -19.16 21.63
N THR A 89 0.96 -19.24 22.06
CA THR A 89 -0.12 -19.97 21.37
C THR A 89 -0.94 -19.08 20.43
N GLN A 90 -0.95 -17.77 20.69
CA GLN A 90 -1.69 -16.78 19.92
C GLN A 90 -0.80 -16.11 18.86
N LEU A 91 -1.43 -15.73 17.74
CA LEU A 91 -0.77 -14.98 16.68
C LEU A 91 -0.25 -13.64 17.22
N VAL A 92 0.92 -13.22 16.73
CA VAL A 92 1.43 -11.86 16.99
C VAL A 92 0.80 -10.94 15.94
N GLU A 93 0.00 -9.99 16.39
CA GLU A 93 -0.59 -8.99 15.50
C GLU A 93 0.47 -7.98 15.05
N ALA A 94 0.63 -7.83 13.75
CA ALA A 94 1.46 -6.78 13.18
C ALA A 94 0.66 -5.47 13.13
N GLU A 95 1.24 -4.38 13.62
CA GLU A 95 0.69 -3.04 13.44
C GLU A 95 1.07 -2.51 12.05
N PHE A 96 0.08 -2.27 11.20
CA PHE A 96 0.31 -1.63 9.90
C PHE A 96 0.49 -0.12 10.06
N ARG A 97 1.52 0.42 9.41
CA ARG A 97 1.77 1.86 9.30
C ARG A 97 1.68 2.30 7.85
N GLU A 98 1.17 3.51 7.63
CA GLU A 98 1.23 4.13 6.31
C GLU A 98 2.66 4.56 5.99
N GLN A 99 3.08 4.41 4.74
CA GLN A 99 4.43 4.79 4.34
C GLN A 99 4.60 6.31 4.45
N GLY A 100 5.73 6.77 5.00
CA GLY A 100 6.05 8.19 5.14
C GLY A 100 5.55 8.86 6.42
N VAL A 101 4.87 8.14 7.32
CA VAL A 101 4.52 8.68 8.66
C VAL A 101 5.71 8.61 9.60
N GLY A 102 5.91 9.67 10.40
CA GLY A 102 6.96 9.73 11.42
C GLY A 102 6.67 8.79 12.61
N LEU A 103 7.74 8.39 13.32
CA LEU A 103 7.62 7.64 14.57
C LEU A 103 6.85 8.47 15.62
N GLY A 104 5.93 7.83 16.35
CA GLY A 104 5.11 8.48 17.38
C GLY A 104 3.74 8.98 16.91
N ILE A 105 3.46 8.94 15.61
CA ILE A 105 2.10 9.22 15.10
C ILE A 105 1.22 7.99 15.35
N LYS A 106 0.06 8.19 15.99
CA LYS A 106 -0.95 7.14 16.20
C LYS A 106 -1.38 6.56 14.85
N THR A 107 -1.08 5.29 14.62
CA THR A 107 -1.42 4.61 13.36
C THR A 107 -2.92 4.39 13.33
N SER A 108 -3.60 4.91 12.31
CA SER A 108 -4.98 4.50 12.05
C SER A 108 -4.97 3.05 11.58
N LYS A 109 -5.75 2.19 12.26
CA LYS A 109 -5.93 0.79 11.86
C LYS A 109 -6.51 0.81 10.44
N ARG A 110 -5.69 0.47 9.42
CA ARG A 110 -6.22 0.29 8.07
C ARG A 110 -7.25 -0.85 8.12
N GLY A 111 -8.48 -0.55 7.70
CA GLY A 111 -9.51 -1.56 7.53
C GLY A 111 -9.08 -2.59 6.46
N PRO A 112 -9.79 -3.72 6.40
CA PRO A 112 -9.46 -4.80 5.47
C PRO A 112 -9.36 -4.26 4.02
N PRO A 113 -8.43 -4.79 3.19
CA PRO A 113 -8.21 -4.32 1.82
C PRO A 113 -9.43 -4.38 0.88
N SER A 114 -10.54 -5.01 1.31
CA SER A 114 -11.78 -5.18 0.55
C SER A 114 -12.95 -4.43 1.20
N ASP A 115 -12.82 -3.14 1.45
CA ASP A 115 -13.98 -2.30 1.77
C ASP A 115 -14.75 -2.03 0.47
N ASN A 116 -15.97 -2.56 0.34
CA ASN A 116 -16.86 -2.17 -0.76
C ASN A 116 -17.16 -0.67 -0.67
N TYR A 117 -17.50 0.01 -1.78
CA TYR A 117 -17.83 1.44 -1.78
C TYR A 117 -18.85 1.82 -0.68
N LYS A 118 -19.87 0.98 -0.48
CA LYS A 118 -20.89 1.17 0.57
C LYS A 118 -20.29 1.15 1.98
N ASP A 119 -19.32 0.29 2.25
CA ASP A 119 -18.70 0.13 3.57
C ASP A 119 -17.72 1.28 3.85
N HIS A 120 -16.99 1.72 2.83
CA HIS A 120 -16.14 2.90 2.92
C HIS A 120 -16.94 4.17 3.23
N VAL A 121 -18.05 4.42 2.52
CA VAL A 121 -18.92 5.60 2.75
C VAL A 121 -19.52 5.58 4.15
N LYS A 122 -20.02 4.42 4.62
CA LYS A 122 -20.55 4.28 5.98
C LYS A 122 -19.49 4.57 7.03
N ARG A 123 -18.28 4.02 6.88
CA ARG A 123 -17.18 4.26 7.82
C ARG A 123 -16.77 5.73 7.83
N ALA A 124 -16.66 6.36 6.65
CA ALA A 124 -16.32 7.78 6.54
C ALA A 124 -17.39 8.68 7.18
N MET A 125 -18.68 8.40 6.94
CA MET A 125 -19.78 9.12 7.59
C MET A 125 -19.75 8.95 9.11
N PHE A 126 -19.54 7.74 9.62
CA PHE A 126 -19.50 7.46 11.05
C PHE A 126 -18.30 8.14 11.73
N ALA A 127 -17.11 8.07 11.13
CA ALA A 127 -15.91 8.74 11.64
C ALA A 127 -16.09 10.26 11.71
N ARG A 128 -16.63 10.87 10.65
CA ARG A 128 -16.93 12.31 10.62
C ARG A 128 -17.95 12.72 11.70
N PHE A 129 -18.92 11.86 12.00
CA PHE A 129 -19.93 12.15 13.00
C PHE A 129 -19.37 12.14 14.43
N HIS A 130 -18.51 11.16 14.76
CA HIS A 130 -17.91 11.04 16.10
C HIS A 130 -16.77 12.03 16.37
N GLU A 131 -16.23 12.72 15.37
CA GLU A 131 -15.27 13.83 15.58
C GLU A 131 -15.94 15.17 15.94
N LEU A 132 -17.28 15.25 15.88
CA LEU A 132 -18.05 16.46 16.21
C LEU A 132 -18.58 16.50 17.64
N GLU A 133 -18.33 15.46 18.44
CA GLU A 133 -18.47 15.44 19.90
C GLU A 133 -17.10 15.49 20.58
#